data_AF-A0A2R4G2E4-F1
#
_entry.id   AF-A0A2R4G2E4-F1
#
_cell.length_a   1.000
_cell.length_b   1.000
_cell.length_c   1.000
_cell.angle_alpha   90.00
_cell.angle_beta   90.00
_cell.angle_gamma   90.00
#
_symmetry.space_group_name_H-M   'P 1'
#
loop_
_entity.id
_entity.type
_entity.pdbx_description
1 polymer ?
#
loop_
_entity_poly.entity_id
_entity_poly.type
_entity_poly.pdbx_seq_one_letter_code
_entity_poly.pdbx_strand_id
1 'polypeptide(L)'
;MGRVVSYNDAVPRCTFCGKSESQVRKLVTGSGAAICDECIELCVDIISEERDKDAQLNILQLPKPAQISAYLDSHVIGQESAKKTLSVAVYNHYKRVNMEMRESSRIGKERMHGHDDSFEGVQVAKSNILLLGPTGVGKTYLAQTLAHVMNVPFVIADATTLTEAGYVGDDVETVLQRLIQAADGDVARAQQGIVYIDEIDKIARKSGENTSITRDVSGEGVQQALLKILEGTVASVPVEGTRKHREMETVQIDTRDILFICGGAFVGLADIVAQRLGVRESGFGAAWHDHEVPKRELLAQVSSDDLADFGLLPEFIGRLPVVSVLEELTEDDLARILVEPENALVKQYQKLFAVDGVTLTFTEGAIRQIAATSIRRGTGARGLRSIIEKTLEDTMFRLPSMEGVEEVVVDEAAVTGSGTPKLFKVSTQKIPRLREA
;
A
#
# COMPACT_ATOMS: atom_id res chain seq x y z
N MET A 1 9.40 -85.91 -12.74
CA MET A 1 9.56 -84.45 -12.86
C MET A 1 8.24 -83.87 -13.35
N GLY A 2 7.37 -83.45 -12.43
CA GLY A 2 6.20 -82.63 -12.76
C GLY A 2 6.49 -81.21 -12.30
N ARG A 3 6.77 -80.30 -13.24
CA ARG A 3 6.83 -78.86 -12.93
C ARG A 3 5.38 -78.39 -12.81
N VAL A 4 4.94 -78.16 -11.58
CA VAL A 4 3.69 -77.46 -11.30
C VAL A 4 3.87 -76.03 -11.81
N VAL A 5 3.20 -75.70 -12.92
CA VAL A 5 3.10 -74.32 -13.40
C VAL A 5 2.03 -73.66 -12.53
N SER A 6 2.48 -72.84 -11.58
CA SER A 6 1.62 -71.96 -10.81
C SER A 6 1.07 -70.88 -11.73
N TYR A 7 -0.19 -71.00 -12.16
CA TYR A 7 -0.95 -69.89 -12.73
C TYR A 7 -1.32 -68.91 -11.60
N ASN A 8 -0.34 -68.14 -11.14
CA ASN A 8 -0.64 -66.87 -10.47
C ASN A 8 -0.54 -65.79 -11.55
N ASP A 9 -1.64 -65.59 -12.30
CA ASP A 9 -1.91 -64.24 -12.79
C ASP A 9 -1.97 -63.37 -11.54
N ALA A 10 -0.92 -62.57 -11.32
CA ALA A 10 -0.80 -61.77 -10.11
C ALA A 10 -1.98 -60.79 -10.09
N VAL A 11 -3.00 -61.13 -9.31
CA VAL A 11 -4.18 -60.27 -9.13
C VAL A 11 -3.68 -58.85 -8.86
N PRO A 12 -4.10 -57.85 -9.67
CA PRO A 12 -3.67 -56.48 -9.48
C PRO A 12 -3.91 -56.04 -8.04
N ARG A 13 -2.87 -55.50 -7.42
CA ARG A 13 -2.88 -55.06 -6.02
C ARG A 13 -2.50 -53.61 -5.94
N CYS A 14 -3.13 -52.89 -5.02
CA CYS A 14 -2.70 -51.55 -4.68
C CYS A 14 -1.27 -51.57 -4.14
N THR A 15 -0.39 -50.76 -4.73
CA THR A 15 1.02 -50.61 -4.34
C THR A 15 1.17 -49.97 -2.95
N PHE A 16 0.14 -49.28 -2.45
CA PHE A 16 0.17 -48.56 -1.18
C PHE A 16 -0.31 -49.41 0.00
N CYS A 17 -1.47 -50.09 -0.13
CA CYS A 17 -2.06 -50.87 0.97
C CYS A 17 -2.03 -52.39 0.76
N GLY A 18 -1.61 -52.88 -0.42
CA GLY A 18 -1.50 -54.30 -0.73
C GLY A 18 -2.81 -55.05 -1.00
N LYS A 19 -3.96 -54.37 -0.91
CA LYS A 19 -5.29 -54.92 -1.21
C LYS A 19 -5.41 -55.29 -2.70
N SER A 20 -6.05 -56.42 -2.99
CA SER A 20 -6.35 -56.83 -4.37
C SER A 20 -7.52 -56.03 -4.95
N GLU A 21 -7.63 -56.04 -6.29
CA GLU A 21 -8.75 -55.42 -7.02
C GLU A 21 -10.13 -55.82 -6.50
N SER A 22 -10.29 -57.07 -6.04
CA SER A 22 -11.55 -57.57 -5.45
C SER A 22 -11.88 -57.04 -4.05
N GLN A 23 -10.90 -56.46 -3.35
CA GLN A 23 -11.05 -55.95 -1.98
C GLN A 23 -11.34 -54.45 -1.92
N VAL A 24 -11.39 -53.77 -3.07
CA VAL A 24 -11.54 -52.32 -3.18
C VAL A 24 -12.60 -52.00 -4.24
N ARG A 25 -13.24 -50.84 -4.16
CA ARG A 25 -14.31 -50.49 -5.12
C ARG A 25 -13.73 -50.17 -6.49
N LYS A 26 -12.53 -49.56 -6.51
CA LYS A 26 -11.87 -49.18 -7.76
C LYS A 26 -10.36 -49.24 -7.59
N LEU A 27 -9.68 -49.85 -8.56
CA LEU A 27 -8.22 -49.86 -8.65
C LEU A 27 -7.81 -49.09 -9.91
N VAL A 28 -7.02 -48.03 -9.74
CA VAL A 28 -6.47 -47.23 -10.84
C VAL A 28 -5.05 -47.71 -11.12
N THR A 29 -4.80 -48.21 -12.33
CA THR A 29 -3.49 -48.75 -12.75
C THR A 29 -2.80 -47.80 -13.73
N GLY A 30 -1.53 -47.49 -13.48
CA GLY A 30 -0.66 -46.71 -14.37
C GLY A 30 0.67 -47.43 -14.65
N SER A 31 1.64 -46.72 -15.22
CA SER A 31 2.96 -47.21 -15.66
C SER A 31 3.81 -47.82 -14.53
N GLY A 32 3.45 -49.02 -14.05
CA GLY A 32 4.16 -49.78 -13.02
C GLY A 32 3.62 -49.63 -11.59
N ALA A 33 2.48 -48.96 -11.39
CA ALA A 33 1.88 -48.78 -10.06
C ALA A 33 0.34 -48.85 -10.12
N ALA A 34 -0.27 -49.25 -9.01
CA ALA A 34 -1.72 -49.26 -8.86
C ALA A 34 -2.15 -48.65 -7.51
N ILE A 35 -3.17 -47.80 -7.53
CA ILE A 35 -3.70 -47.15 -6.33
C ILE A 35 -5.21 -47.41 -6.22
N CYS A 36 -5.70 -47.81 -5.05
CA CYS A 36 -7.13 -48.03 -4.82
C CYS A 36 -7.83 -46.74 -4.38
N ASP A 37 -9.16 -46.73 -4.49
CA ASP A 37 -10.03 -45.64 -4.04
C ASP A 37 -9.78 -45.24 -2.58
N GLU A 38 -9.66 -46.19 -1.66
CA GLU A 38 -9.39 -45.90 -0.25
C GLU A 38 -8.04 -45.20 -0.02
N CYS A 39 -6.99 -45.60 -0.76
CA CYS A 39 -5.68 -44.94 -0.67
C CYS A 39 -5.71 -43.55 -1.30
N ILE A 40 -6.50 -43.35 -2.35
CA ILE A 40 -6.74 -42.02 -2.94
C ILE A 40 -7.42 -41.13 -1.90
N GLU A 41 -8.47 -41.61 -1.23
CA GLU A 41 -9.17 -40.87 -0.16
C GLU A 41 -8.21 -40.50 0.97
N LEU A 42 -7.41 -41.45 1.46
CA LEU A 42 -6.42 -41.19 2.51
C LEU A 42 -5.36 -40.17 2.06
N CYS A 43 -4.88 -40.24 0.81
CA CYS A 43 -3.95 -39.25 0.27
C CYS A 43 -4.59 -37.85 0.19
N VAL A 44 -5.87 -37.77 -0.21
CA VAL A 44 -6.63 -36.51 -0.22
C VAL A 44 -6.78 -35.96 1.19
N ASP A 45 -7.06 -36.80 2.19
CA ASP A 45 -7.20 -36.39 3.59
C ASP A 45 -5.88 -35.83 4.14
N ILE A 46 -4.76 -36.52 3.91
CA ILE A 46 -3.43 -36.07 4.37
C ILE A 46 -3.07 -34.73 3.73
N ILE A 47 -3.26 -34.58 2.40
CA ILE A 47 -2.99 -33.32 1.69
C ILE A 47 -3.91 -32.20 2.19
N SER A 48 -5.17 -32.52 2.50
CA SER A 48 -6.12 -31.55 3.03
C SER A 48 -5.74 -31.09 4.45
N GLU A 49 -5.28 -32.00 5.31
CA GLU A 49 -4.79 -31.65 6.66
C GLU A 49 -3.55 -30.76 6.64
N GLU A 50 -2.62 -30.98 5.71
CA GLU A 50 -1.47 -30.09 5.52
C GLU A 50 -1.92 -28.70 5.05
N ARG A 51 -2.84 -28.63 4.08
CA ARG A 51 -3.44 -27.36 3.61
C ARG A 51 -4.25 -26.64 4.68
N ASP A 52 -4.94 -27.37 5.55
CA ASP A 52 -5.66 -26.81 6.69
C ASP A 52 -4.69 -26.17 7.69
N LYS A 53 -3.54 -26.81 7.95
CA LYS A 53 -2.48 -26.28 8.82
C LYS A 53 -1.83 -25.04 8.22
N ASP A 54 -1.45 -25.07 6.95
CA ASP A 54 -0.86 -23.93 6.25
C ASP A 54 -1.83 -22.75 6.18
N ALA A 55 -3.12 -23.00 5.90
CA ALA A 55 -4.13 -21.95 5.93
C ALA A 55 -4.34 -21.37 7.33
N GLN A 56 -4.33 -22.20 8.39
CA GLN A 56 -4.43 -21.70 9.77
C GLN A 56 -3.23 -20.82 10.17
N LEU A 57 -2.03 -21.14 9.70
CA LEU A 57 -0.83 -20.34 9.94
C LEU A 57 -0.85 -19.01 9.16
N ASN A 58 -1.45 -19.01 7.97
CA ASN A 58 -1.47 -17.87 7.06
C ASN A 58 -2.72 -16.97 7.15
N ILE A 59 -3.69 -17.31 8.02
CA ILE A 59 -4.86 -16.45 8.28
C ILE A 59 -4.40 -15.18 9.00
N LEU A 60 -4.68 -14.04 8.37
CA LEU A 60 -4.40 -12.73 8.97
C LEU A 60 -5.39 -12.45 10.11
N GLN A 61 -4.87 -11.97 11.24
CA GLN A 61 -5.71 -11.40 12.29
C GLN A 61 -6.20 -10.02 11.84
N LEU A 62 -7.48 -9.91 11.53
CA LEU A 62 -8.05 -8.69 10.96
C LEU A 62 -8.49 -7.71 12.05
N PRO A 63 -7.84 -6.55 12.20
CA PRO A 63 -8.37 -5.47 13.02
C PRO A 63 -9.70 -4.98 12.43
N LYS A 64 -10.65 -4.59 13.28
CA LYS A 64 -11.91 -4.01 12.82
C LYS A 64 -11.66 -2.66 12.14
N PRO A 65 -12.51 -2.21 11.19
CA PRO A 65 -12.34 -0.92 10.52
C PRO A 65 -12.19 0.26 11.49
N ALA A 66 -12.90 0.25 12.62
CA ALA A 66 -12.76 1.29 13.65
C ALA A 66 -11.37 1.30 14.32
N GLN A 67 -10.75 0.13 14.49
CA GLN A 67 -9.40 0.00 15.04
C GLN A 67 -8.34 0.45 14.02
N ILE A 68 -8.53 0.11 12.75
CA ILE A 68 -7.69 0.59 11.65
C ILE A 68 -7.75 2.11 11.59
N SER A 69 -8.95 2.69 11.58
CA SER A 69 -9.14 4.15 11.56
C SER A 69 -8.47 4.82 12.76
N ALA A 70 -8.66 4.30 13.98
CA ALA A 70 -8.03 4.86 15.17
C ALA A 70 -6.49 4.81 15.12
N TYR A 71 -5.92 3.76 14.51
CA TYR A 71 -4.48 3.68 14.27
C TYR A 71 -4.02 4.73 13.24
N LEU A 72 -4.79 4.92 12.17
CA LEU A 72 -4.51 5.98 11.19
C LEU A 72 -4.61 7.37 11.83
N ASP A 73 -5.54 7.59 12.77
CA ASP A 73 -5.73 8.88 13.45
C ASP A 73 -4.51 9.30 14.28
N SER A 74 -3.77 8.35 14.87
CA SER A 74 -2.55 8.67 15.64
C SER A 74 -1.34 9.02 14.77
N HIS A 75 -1.42 8.77 13.45
CA HIS A 75 -0.33 8.98 12.50
C HIS A 75 -0.66 10.08 11.48
N VAL A 76 -1.90 10.15 10.99
CA VAL A 76 -2.35 11.01 9.90
C VAL A 76 -3.41 11.98 10.40
N ILE A 77 -3.06 13.27 10.33
CA ILE A 77 -3.94 14.37 10.73
C ILE A 77 -4.92 14.69 9.59
N GLY A 78 -6.19 14.91 9.97
CA GLY A 78 -7.28 15.18 9.04
C GLY A 78 -7.62 13.95 8.19
N GLN A 79 -8.19 14.16 7.00
CA GLN A 79 -8.49 13.07 6.05
C GLN A 79 -9.52 12.04 6.57
N GLU A 80 -10.48 12.47 7.39
CA GLU A 80 -11.44 11.59 8.09
C GLU A 80 -12.23 10.68 7.14
N SER A 81 -12.75 11.24 6.05
CA SER A 81 -13.49 10.49 5.04
C SER A 81 -12.61 9.40 4.40
N ALA A 82 -11.38 9.76 4.03
CA ALA A 82 -10.44 8.83 3.41
C ALA A 82 -10.03 7.71 4.38
N LYS A 83 -9.70 8.03 5.63
CA LYS A 83 -9.35 7.03 6.66
C LYS A 83 -10.48 6.01 6.86
N LYS A 84 -11.73 6.46 6.90
CA LYS A 84 -12.90 5.57 7.01
C LYS A 84 -13.05 4.67 5.79
N THR A 85 -13.01 5.24 4.58
CA THR A 85 -13.14 4.48 3.31
C THR A 85 -12.04 3.43 3.18
N LEU A 86 -10.79 3.82 3.44
CA LEU A 86 -9.63 2.93 3.41
C LEU A 86 -9.72 1.82 4.44
N SER A 87 -10.13 2.13 5.67
CA SER A 87 -10.29 1.13 6.73
C SER A 87 -11.31 0.05 6.36
N VAL A 88 -12.41 0.43 5.70
CA VAL A 88 -13.43 -0.53 5.22
C VAL A 88 -12.90 -1.33 4.03
N ALA A 89 -12.27 -0.68 3.06
CA ALA A 89 -11.75 -1.33 1.86
C ALA A 89 -10.68 -2.37 2.18
N VAL A 90 -9.70 -2.00 3.03
CA VAL A 90 -8.63 -2.90 3.48
C VAL A 90 -9.19 -4.07 4.29
N TYR A 91 -10.11 -3.79 5.22
CA TYR A 91 -10.76 -4.85 5.99
C TYR A 91 -11.50 -5.84 5.08
N ASN A 92 -12.26 -5.35 4.09
CA ASN A 92 -12.99 -6.20 3.16
C ASN A 92 -12.06 -6.99 2.23
N HIS A 93 -10.96 -6.38 1.76
CA HIS A 93 -9.94 -7.06 0.97
C HIS A 93 -9.39 -8.27 1.72
N TYR A 94 -8.91 -8.08 2.95
CA TYR A 94 -8.34 -9.19 3.71
C TYR A 94 -9.39 -10.15 4.29
N LYS A 95 -10.64 -9.70 4.47
CA LYS A 95 -11.77 -10.61 4.74
C LYS A 95 -12.02 -11.55 3.56
N ARG A 96 -11.93 -11.05 2.31
CA ARG A 96 -11.99 -11.88 1.10
C ARG A 96 -10.82 -12.87 1.06
N VAL A 97 -9.59 -12.41 1.25
CA VAL A 97 -8.39 -13.28 1.27
C VAL A 97 -8.54 -14.42 2.30
N ASN A 98 -8.93 -14.09 3.54
CA ASN A 98 -9.15 -15.08 4.58
C ASN A 98 -10.31 -16.05 4.27
N MET A 99 -11.35 -15.61 3.55
CA MET A 99 -12.46 -16.47 3.13
C MET A 99 -12.00 -17.47 2.07
N GLU A 100 -11.31 -17.02 1.03
CA GLU A 100 -10.80 -17.86 -0.06
C GLU A 100 -9.76 -18.88 0.43
N MET A 101 -8.91 -18.50 1.39
CA MET A 101 -7.97 -19.43 2.04
C MET A 101 -8.71 -20.56 2.76
N ARG A 102 -9.81 -20.27 3.46
CA ARG A 102 -10.62 -21.28 4.16
C ARG A 102 -11.36 -22.20 3.20
N GLU A 103 -11.91 -21.66 2.11
CA GLU A 103 -12.60 -22.44 1.09
C GLU A 103 -11.64 -23.39 0.37
N SER A 104 -10.43 -22.91 0.05
CA SER A 104 -9.40 -23.70 -0.63
C SER A 104 -8.95 -24.92 0.18
N SER A 105 -8.93 -24.83 1.51
CA SER A 105 -8.59 -25.97 2.39
C SER A 105 -9.75 -26.96 2.60
N ARG A 106 -11.00 -26.55 2.35
CA ARG A 106 -12.20 -27.41 2.47
C ARG A 106 -12.46 -28.31 1.27
N ILE A 107 -11.67 -28.20 0.20
CA ILE A 107 -11.77 -29.05 -1.01
C ILE A 107 -11.38 -30.50 -0.66
N GLY A 108 -12.32 -31.24 -0.07
CA GLY A 108 -12.16 -32.65 0.31
C GLY A 108 -13.17 -33.13 1.36
N LYS A 109 -13.43 -32.33 2.41
CA LYS A 109 -14.17 -32.79 3.61
C LYS A 109 -15.70 -32.60 3.57
N GLU A 110 -16.22 -31.59 2.86
CA GLU A 110 -17.63 -31.15 3.03
C GLU A 110 -18.55 -31.34 1.81
N ARG A 111 -18.07 -31.81 0.65
CA ARG A 111 -18.97 -32.15 -0.48
C ARG A 111 -19.96 -33.29 -0.18
N MET A 112 -19.84 -33.93 1.00
CA MET A 112 -20.68 -35.05 1.44
C MET A 112 -21.64 -34.71 2.59
N HIS A 113 -21.50 -33.55 3.24
CA HIS A 113 -22.43 -33.07 4.26
C HIS A 113 -23.03 -31.75 3.80
N GLY A 114 -24.24 -31.83 3.23
CA GLY A 114 -24.98 -30.72 2.63
C GLY A 114 -25.21 -29.55 3.59
N HIS A 115 -24.22 -28.68 3.71
CA HIS A 115 -24.40 -27.32 4.17
C HIS A 115 -24.79 -26.52 2.93
N ASP A 116 -26.07 -26.15 2.85
CA ASP A 116 -26.62 -25.30 1.79
C ASP A 116 -26.08 -23.87 2.00
N ASP A 117 -24.82 -23.63 1.62
CA ASP A 117 -24.31 -22.27 1.52
C ASP A 117 -24.91 -21.66 0.25
N SER A 118 -25.88 -20.77 0.43
CA SER A 118 -26.57 -20.06 -0.66
C SER A 118 -25.62 -19.23 -1.54
N PHE A 119 -24.34 -19.10 -1.15
CA PHE A 119 -23.31 -18.34 -1.84
C PHE A 119 -22.22 -19.22 -2.45
N GLU A 120 -22.38 -20.56 -2.50
CA GLU A 120 -21.41 -21.45 -3.14
C GLU A 120 -21.18 -21.05 -4.62
N GLY A 121 -19.91 -20.77 -4.97
CA GLY A 121 -19.52 -20.32 -6.32
C GLY A 121 -19.61 -18.80 -6.55
N VAL A 122 -20.05 -18.02 -5.57
CA VAL A 122 -20.03 -16.54 -5.65
C VAL A 122 -18.62 -16.04 -5.39
N GLN A 123 -18.02 -15.37 -6.38
CA GLN A 123 -16.71 -14.74 -6.24
C GLN A 123 -16.84 -13.28 -5.80
N VAL A 124 -16.12 -12.92 -4.75
CA VAL A 124 -16.06 -11.53 -4.28
C VAL A 124 -14.97 -10.79 -5.07
N ALA A 125 -15.32 -9.66 -5.67
CA ALA A 125 -14.37 -8.86 -6.41
C ALA A 125 -13.32 -8.21 -5.49
N LYS A 126 -12.12 -8.03 -6.04
CA LYS A 126 -10.99 -7.36 -5.39
C LYS A 126 -11.27 -5.87 -5.17
N SER A 127 -10.89 -5.34 -4.00
CA SER A 127 -11.16 -3.95 -3.60
C SER A 127 -9.95 -3.03 -3.79
N ASN A 128 -9.39 -2.97 -5.00
CA ASN A 128 -8.30 -2.04 -5.27
C ASN A 128 -8.78 -0.59 -5.13
N ILE A 129 -7.84 0.29 -4.78
CA ILE A 129 -8.14 1.64 -4.32
C ILE A 129 -7.50 2.68 -5.23
N LEU A 130 -8.23 3.73 -5.55
CA LEU A 130 -7.73 4.95 -6.20
C LEU A 130 -7.79 6.12 -5.22
N LEU A 131 -6.64 6.70 -4.90
CA LEU A 131 -6.48 7.89 -4.07
C LEU A 131 -6.32 9.14 -4.94
N LEU A 132 -7.30 10.04 -4.84
CA LEU A 132 -7.30 11.34 -5.52
C LEU A 132 -6.93 12.43 -4.52
N GLY A 133 -6.00 13.32 -4.85
CA GLY A 133 -5.76 14.50 -4.03
C GLY A 133 -4.41 15.16 -4.31
N PRO A 134 -4.17 16.38 -3.84
CA PRO A 134 -2.97 17.15 -4.17
C PRO A 134 -1.66 16.49 -3.68
N THR A 135 -0.53 17.04 -4.10
CA THR A 135 0.78 16.62 -3.57
C THR A 135 0.90 17.03 -2.10
N GLY A 136 1.58 16.20 -1.30
CA GLY A 136 1.87 16.55 0.10
C GLY A 136 0.71 16.44 1.09
N VAL A 137 -0.45 15.87 0.72
CA VAL A 137 -1.59 15.61 1.63
C VAL A 137 -1.53 14.26 2.36
N GLY A 138 -0.50 13.44 2.09
CA GLY A 138 -0.27 12.19 2.83
C GLY A 138 -0.73 10.89 2.15
N LYS A 139 -1.04 10.88 0.83
CA LYS A 139 -1.44 9.66 0.09
C LYS A 139 -0.53 8.46 0.34
N THR A 140 0.77 8.61 0.04
CA THR A 140 1.79 7.56 0.24
C THR A 140 1.92 7.16 1.70
N TYR A 141 1.86 8.14 2.62
CA TYR A 141 2.02 7.90 4.06
C TYR A 141 0.81 7.14 4.65
N LEU A 142 -0.41 7.42 4.18
CA LEU A 142 -1.61 6.65 4.51
C LEU A 142 -1.48 5.19 4.07
N ALA A 143 -1.07 4.95 2.82
CA ALA A 143 -0.86 3.59 2.30
C ALA A 143 0.20 2.82 3.11
N GLN A 144 1.32 3.47 3.45
CA GLN A 144 2.38 2.89 4.27
C GLN A 144 1.88 2.57 5.69
N THR A 145 1.11 3.48 6.30
CA THR A 145 0.56 3.30 7.65
C THR A 145 -0.46 2.16 7.68
N LEU A 146 -1.27 2.01 6.63
CA LEU A 146 -2.18 0.88 6.43
C LEU A 146 -1.44 -0.46 6.36
N ALA A 147 -0.35 -0.53 5.60
CA ALA A 147 0.44 -1.75 5.55
C ALA A 147 1.05 -2.11 6.91
N HIS A 148 1.48 -1.10 7.68
CA HIS A 148 2.03 -1.31 9.01
C HIS A 148 1.00 -1.85 10.00
N VAL A 149 -0.21 -1.27 10.05
CA VAL A 149 -1.27 -1.77 10.96
C VAL A 149 -1.77 -3.17 10.57
N MET A 150 -1.73 -3.50 9.28
CA MET A 150 -2.07 -4.85 8.79
C MET A 150 -0.92 -5.86 8.91
N ASN A 151 0.30 -5.40 9.22
CA ASN A 151 1.52 -6.21 9.30
C ASN A 151 1.81 -7.03 8.02
N VAL A 152 1.70 -6.40 6.86
CA VAL A 152 1.87 -7.01 5.55
C VAL A 152 3.03 -6.35 4.77
N PRO A 153 3.68 -7.06 3.83
CA PRO A 153 4.70 -6.47 2.96
C PRO A 153 4.16 -5.27 2.19
N PHE A 154 5.01 -4.26 1.98
CA PHE A 154 4.64 -3.02 1.31
C PHE A 154 5.69 -2.57 0.31
N VAL A 155 5.26 -2.19 -0.89
CA VAL A 155 6.12 -1.61 -1.92
C VAL A 155 5.50 -0.35 -2.48
N ILE A 156 6.35 0.65 -2.74
CA ILE A 156 6.02 1.85 -3.49
C ILE A 156 6.63 1.72 -4.89
N ALA A 157 5.82 1.97 -5.91
CA ALA A 157 6.24 2.07 -7.30
C ALA A 157 5.74 3.41 -7.88
N ASP A 158 6.51 4.00 -8.79
CA ASP A 158 6.12 5.21 -9.50
C ASP A 158 5.72 4.84 -10.93
N ALA A 159 4.48 5.16 -11.32
CA ALA A 159 3.95 4.83 -12.64
C ALA A 159 4.78 5.43 -13.79
N THR A 160 5.48 6.55 -13.56
CA THR A 160 6.29 7.22 -14.60
C THR A 160 7.58 6.47 -14.91
N THR A 161 8.06 5.62 -13.99
CA THR A 161 9.28 4.82 -14.15
C THR A 161 9.03 3.50 -14.88
N LEU A 162 7.75 3.12 -14.99
CA LEU A 162 7.34 1.87 -15.63
C LEU A 162 7.31 2.01 -17.14
N THR A 163 7.74 0.97 -17.83
CA THR A 163 7.68 0.90 -19.29
C THR A 163 7.03 -0.39 -19.75
N GLU A 164 6.56 -0.41 -21.00
CA GLU A 164 6.13 -1.65 -21.62
C GLU A 164 7.28 -2.66 -21.68
N ALA A 165 6.96 -3.96 -21.60
CA ALA A 165 7.95 -5.04 -21.64
C ALA A 165 8.86 -4.92 -22.88
N GLY A 166 10.18 -4.97 -22.67
CA GLY A 166 11.17 -4.85 -23.74
C GLY A 166 11.66 -3.44 -24.05
N TYR A 167 11.27 -2.43 -23.26
CA TYR A 167 11.78 -1.05 -23.35
C TYR A 167 12.77 -0.72 -22.21
N VAL A 168 13.40 0.46 -22.29
CA VAL A 168 14.34 0.95 -21.27
C VAL A 168 13.54 1.57 -20.12
N GLY A 169 13.44 0.87 -18.99
CA GLY A 169 12.73 1.29 -17.78
C GLY A 169 12.48 0.10 -16.84
N ASP A 170 11.76 0.32 -15.75
CA ASP A 170 11.34 -0.77 -14.86
C ASP A 170 10.16 -1.52 -15.49
N ASP A 171 10.24 -2.85 -15.60
CA ASP A 171 9.07 -3.66 -15.96
C ASP A 171 8.11 -3.74 -14.76
N VAL A 172 6.82 -3.93 -15.02
CA VAL A 172 5.78 -4.18 -14.02
C VAL A 172 6.13 -5.38 -13.12
N GLU A 173 6.80 -6.40 -13.66
CA GLU A 173 7.29 -7.56 -12.89
C GLU A 173 8.30 -7.17 -11.80
N THR A 174 9.05 -6.08 -11.99
CA THR A 174 10.00 -5.53 -11.00
C THR A 174 9.29 -5.11 -9.71
N VAL A 175 8.04 -4.65 -9.83
CA VAL A 175 7.21 -4.29 -8.65
C VAL A 175 6.92 -5.53 -7.80
N LEU A 176 6.60 -6.65 -8.45
CA LEU A 176 6.36 -7.93 -7.76
C LEU A 176 7.66 -8.49 -7.18
N GLN A 177 8.79 -8.33 -7.87
CA GLN A 177 10.11 -8.71 -7.35
C GLN A 177 10.44 -7.96 -6.06
N ARG A 178 10.24 -6.63 -6.04
CA ARG A 178 10.42 -5.80 -4.83
C ARG A 178 9.48 -6.23 -3.71
N LEU A 179 8.26 -6.70 -4.03
CA LEU A 179 7.30 -7.15 -3.03
C LEU A 179 7.74 -8.48 -2.39
N ILE A 180 8.27 -9.40 -3.18
CA ILE A 180 8.88 -10.64 -2.68
C ILE A 180 10.10 -10.32 -1.80
N GLN A 181 10.93 -9.36 -2.20
CA GLN A 181 12.04 -8.89 -1.36
C GLN A 181 11.57 -8.27 -0.04
N ALA A 182 10.50 -7.46 -0.07
CA ALA A 182 9.88 -6.90 1.15
C ALA A 182 9.22 -7.96 2.05
N ALA A 183 9.00 -9.16 1.52
CA ALA A 183 8.52 -10.34 2.24
C ALA A 183 9.67 -11.30 2.63
N ASP A 184 10.93 -10.87 2.56
CA ASP A 184 12.12 -11.69 2.85
C ASP A 184 12.22 -12.98 2.01
N GLY A 185 11.68 -12.95 0.78
CA GLY A 185 11.65 -14.10 -0.13
C GLY A 185 10.42 -15.01 0.05
N ASP A 186 9.55 -14.74 1.02
CA ASP A 186 8.32 -15.51 1.24
C ASP A 186 7.23 -15.09 0.23
N VAL A 187 6.96 -15.97 -0.73
CA VAL A 187 5.97 -15.76 -1.79
C VAL A 187 4.56 -15.70 -1.23
N ALA A 188 4.20 -16.56 -0.29
CA ALA A 188 2.86 -16.60 0.28
C ALA A 188 2.56 -15.31 1.04
N ARG A 189 3.56 -14.81 1.79
CA ARG A 189 3.47 -13.51 2.48
C ARG A 189 3.44 -12.34 1.50
N ALA A 190 4.21 -12.40 0.41
CA ALA A 190 4.18 -11.37 -0.64
C ALA A 190 2.81 -11.27 -1.33
N GLN A 191 2.14 -12.41 -1.56
CA GLN A 191 0.78 -12.44 -2.14
C GLN A 191 -0.26 -11.73 -1.27
N GLN A 192 -0.03 -11.59 0.03
CA GLN A 192 -0.88 -10.81 0.94
C GLN A 192 -0.44 -9.34 1.07
N GLY A 193 0.57 -8.91 0.32
CA GLY A 193 1.16 -7.58 0.42
C GLY A 193 0.28 -6.47 -0.17
N ILE A 194 0.74 -5.23 0.05
CA ILE A 194 0.15 -4.01 -0.51
C ILE A 194 1.16 -3.39 -1.48
N VAL A 195 0.70 -3.07 -2.69
CA VAL A 195 1.46 -2.31 -3.69
C VAL A 195 0.84 -0.94 -3.84
N TYR A 196 1.60 0.12 -3.53
CA TYR A 196 1.21 1.49 -3.80
C TYR A 196 1.85 1.98 -5.10
N ILE A 197 1.04 2.43 -6.06
CA ILE A 197 1.50 2.99 -7.33
C ILE A 197 1.20 4.48 -7.34
N ASP A 198 2.22 5.32 -7.22
CA ASP A 198 2.09 6.78 -7.28
C ASP A 198 2.09 7.29 -8.73
N GLU A 199 1.66 8.54 -8.91
CA GLU A 199 1.70 9.28 -10.18
C GLU A 199 0.94 8.62 -11.35
N ILE A 200 -0.13 7.85 -11.06
CA ILE A 200 -0.99 7.25 -12.09
C ILE A 200 -1.63 8.32 -13.00
N ASP A 201 -1.84 9.54 -12.50
CA ASP A 201 -2.36 10.64 -13.32
C ASP A 201 -1.41 11.06 -14.45
N LYS A 202 -0.11 10.76 -14.35
CA LYS A 202 0.88 11.14 -15.36
C LYS A 202 0.87 10.24 -16.58
N ILE A 203 0.53 8.97 -16.41
CA ILE A 203 0.37 8.00 -17.51
C ILE A 203 -1.03 8.04 -18.16
N ALA A 204 -1.95 8.82 -17.59
CA ALA A 204 -3.29 9.05 -18.12
C ALA A 204 -3.38 10.28 -19.03
N ARG A 205 -2.42 11.21 -18.93
CA ARG A 205 -2.53 12.49 -19.62
C ARG A 205 -2.34 12.29 -21.13
N LYS A 206 -3.40 12.54 -21.91
CA LYS A 206 -3.33 12.56 -23.39
C LYS A 206 -2.22 13.54 -23.83
N SER A 207 -1.15 12.99 -24.36
CA SER A 207 -0.03 13.74 -24.95
C SER A 207 -0.45 14.44 -26.24
N GLY A 208 -1.25 15.50 -26.15
CA GLY A 208 -1.59 16.42 -27.25
C GLY A 208 -2.48 15.85 -28.36
N GLU A 209 -3.33 16.72 -28.94
CA GLU A 209 -4.27 16.44 -30.03
C GLU A 209 -3.63 16.07 -31.39
N ASN A 210 -2.37 15.63 -31.43
CA ASN A 210 -1.74 15.15 -32.65
C ASN A 210 -1.65 13.64 -32.62
N THR A 211 -2.66 13.00 -33.22
CA THR A 211 -2.65 11.61 -33.69
C THR A 211 -1.52 11.41 -34.70
N SER A 212 -0.28 11.30 -34.24
CA SER A 212 0.81 10.72 -35.02
C SER A 212 0.84 9.23 -34.73
N ILE A 213 0.63 8.44 -35.79
CA ILE A 213 0.61 6.97 -35.88
C ILE A 213 1.99 6.35 -35.56
N THR A 214 2.84 7.02 -34.79
CA THR A 214 4.22 6.61 -34.51
C THR A 214 4.47 6.50 -33.01
N ARG A 215 4.49 5.25 -32.56
CA ARG A 215 5.02 4.74 -31.28
C ARG A 215 4.36 5.30 -30.02
N ASP A 216 4.02 4.38 -29.14
CA ASP A 216 3.23 4.64 -27.96
C ASP A 216 4.06 5.42 -26.92
N VAL A 217 3.93 6.75 -26.93
CA VAL A 217 4.43 7.69 -25.89
C VAL A 217 3.26 8.14 -25.01
N SER A 218 2.11 7.45 -25.09
CA SER A 218 0.83 7.90 -24.52
C SER A 218 0.57 7.41 -23.09
N GLY A 219 1.47 6.61 -22.52
CA GLY A 219 1.28 5.98 -21.20
C GLY A 219 0.25 4.85 -21.20
N GLU A 220 -0.50 4.65 -22.29
CA GLU A 220 -1.50 3.59 -22.45
C GLU A 220 -0.88 2.20 -22.30
N GLY A 221 0.26 1.93 -22.96
CA GLY A 221 1.01 0.68 -22.79
C GLY A 221 1.37 0.36 -21.33
N VAL A 222 1.64 1.38 -20.50
CA VAL A 222 1.89 1.19 -19.06
C VAL A 222 0.59 0.83 -18.32
N GLN A 223 -0.52 1.49 -18.64
CA GLN A 223 -1.83 1.13 -18.07
C GLN A 223 -2.21 -0.32 -18.41
N GLN A 224 -1.97 -0.75 -19.66
CA GLN A 224 -2.21 -2.13 -20.11
C GLN A 224 -1.28 -3.14 -19.43
N ALA A 225 -0.01 -2.78 -19.21
CA ALA A 225 0.92 -3.65 -18.47
C ALA A 225 0.49 -3.79 -17.00
N LEU A 226 0.04 -2.70 -16.36
CA LEU A 226 -0.47 -2.73 -14.99
C LEU A 226 -1.77 -3.54 -14.86
N LEU A 227 -2.65 -3.55 -15.87
CA LEU A 227 -3.85 -4.40 -15.88
C LEU A 227 -3.49 -5.87 -15.61
N LYS A 228 -2.42 -6.39 -16.24
CA LYS A 228 -2.00 -7.80 -16.07
C LYS A 228 -1.81 -8.20 -14.60
N ILE A 229 -1.29 -7.29 -13.77
CA ILE A 229 -1.07 -7.57 -12.34
C ILE A 229 -2.28 -7.19 -11.47
N LEU A 230 -3.13 -6.26 -11.91
CA LEU A 230 -4.36 -5.89 -11.21
C LEU A 230 -5.46 -6.95 -11.28
N GLU A 231 -5.53 -7.69 -12.39
CA GLU A 231 -6.58 -8.66 -12.70
C GLU A 231 -6.50 -9.98 -11.92
N GLY A 232 -5.34 -10.28 -11.33
CA GLY A 232 -5.10 -11.56 -10.67
C GLY A 232 -4.51 -12.59 -11.63
N THR A 233 -3.25 -12.38 -12.00
CA THR A 233 -2.50 -13.26 -12.91
C THR A 233 -1.43 -14.00 -12.13
N VAL A 234 -1.06 -15.20 -12.59
CA VAL A 234 0.16 -15.88 -12.15
C VAL A 234 1.32 -15.34 -12.98
N ALA A 235 2.14 -14.48 -12.38
CA ALA A 235 3.30 -13.87 -13.01
C ALA A 235 4.58 -14.64 -12.67
N SER A 236 5.50 -14.71 -13.63
CA SER A 236 6.79 -15.40 -13.48
C SER A 236 7.90 -14.39 -13.23
N VAL A 237 8.26 -14.19 -11.96
CA VAL A 237 9.19 -13.13 -11.55
C VAL A 237 10.60 -13.68 -11.37
N PRO A 238 11.63 -13.07 -11.98
CA PRO A 238 13.01 -13.47 -11.73
C PRO A 238 13.44 -13.11 -10.30
N VAL A 239 14.01 -14.05 -9.55
CA VAL A 239 14.63 -13.76 -8.25
C VAL A 239 16.09 -13.39 -8.47
N GLU A 240 16.56 -12.34 -7.83
CA GLU A 240 17.97 -11.95 -7.89
C GLU A 240 18.84 -13.03 -7.26
N GLY A 241 19.51 -13.83 -8.11
CA GLY A 241 20.50 -14.80 -7.67
C GLY A 241 21.81 -14.11 -7.26
N THR A 242 22.33 -14.43 -6.08
CA THR A 242 23.70 -14.08 -5.69
C THR A 242 24.71 -14.80 -6.58
N ARG A 243 25.25 -14.06 -7.57
CA ARG A 243 26.43 -14.36 -8.42
C ARG A 243 26.38 -15.61 -9.34
N LYS A 244 26.69 -15.33 -10.62
CA LYS A 244 27.47 -16.14 -11.60
C LYS A 244 26.88 -17.41 -12.24
N HIS A 245 25.61 -17.77 -12.06
CA HIS A 245 25.00 -18.82 -12.89
C HIS A 245 23.89 -18.28 -13.80
N ARG A 246 23.84 -18.84 -15.01
CA ARG A 246 23.27 -18.27 -16.23
C ARG A 246 21.78 -18.58 -16.43
N GLU A 247 21.12 -19.11 -15.40
CA GLU A 247 19.68 -19.35 -15.34
C GLU A 247 19.14 -18.50 -14.19
N MET A 248 18.33 -17.48 -14.52
CA MET A 248 17.61 -16.75 -13.49
C MET A 248 16.51 -17.69 -12.98
N GLU A 249 16.61 -18.14 -11.73
CA GLU A 249 15.51 -18.84 -11.09
C GLU A 249 14.30 -17.90 -11.05
N THR A 250 13.20 -18.35 -11.66
CA THR A 250 11.94 -17.61 -11.66
C THR A 250 11.02 -18.21 -10.62
N VAL A 251 10.29 -17.33 -9.94
CA VAL A 251 9.27 -17.69 -8.95
C VAL A 251 7.92 -17.26 -9.49
N GLN A 252 6.94 -18.16 -9.36
CA GLN A 252 5.56 -17.86 -9.72
C GLN A 252 4.88 -17.14 -8.55
N ILE A 253 4.25 -16.00 -8.83
CA ILE A 253 3.47 -15.25 -7.85
C ILE A 253 2.07 -14.96 -8.41
N ASP A 254 1.05 -15.23 -7.60
CA ASP A 254 -0.34 -14.94 -7.91
C ASP A 254 -0.73 -13.57 -7.38
N THR A 255 -1.23 -12.68 -8.24
CA THR A 255 -1.55 -11.31 -7.85
C THR A 255 -3.00 -11.11 -7.37
N ARG A 256 -3.82 -12.18 -7.29
CA ARG A 256 -5.24 -12.09 -6.86
C ARG A 256 -5.40 -11.50 -5.46
N ASP A 257 -4.47 -11.80 -4.55
CA ASP A 257 -4.55 -11.41 -3.13
C ASP A 257 -3.72 -10.17 -2.75
N ILE A 258 -2.93 -9.66 -3.68
CA ILE A 258 -2.13 -8.44 -3.47
C ILE A 258 -3.05 -7.23 -3.54
N LEU A 259 -3.13 -6.39 -2.52
CA LEU A 259 -3.93 -5.15 -2.59
C LEU A 259 -3.18 -4.08 -3.38
N PHE A 260 -3.82 -3.49 -4.38
CA PHE A 260 -3.27 -2.34 -5.10
C PHE A 260 -3.93 -1.04 -4.66
N ILE A 261 -3.09 -0.04 -4.36
CA ILE A 261 -3.49 1.33 -4.06
C ILE A 261 -2.82 2.26 -5.07
N CYS A 262 -3.60 2.79 -5.99
CA CYS A 262 -3.15 3.75 -6.98
C CYS A 262 -3.35 5.17 -6.45
N GLY A 263 -2.35 6.04 -6.57
CA GLY A 263 -2.42 7.44 -6.14
C GLY A 263 -2.10 8.39 -7.29
N GLY A 264 -2.75 9.56 -7.29
CA GLY A 264 -2.45 10.61 -8.25
C GLY A 264 -2.94 11.98 -7.80
N ALA A 265 -2.41 13.03 -8.42
CA ALA A 265 -2.83 14.41 -8.18
C ALA A 265 -4.08 14.79 -8.99
N PHE A 266 -4.22 14.23 -10.19
CA PHE A 266 -5.35 14.45 -11.10
C PHE A 266 -5.66 15.95 -11.32
N VAL A 267 -4.61 16.72 -11.61
CA VAL A 267 -4.72 18.16 -11.89
C VAL A 267 -5.60 18.38 -13.13
N GLY A 268 -6.70 19.11 -12.96
CA GLY A 268 -7.69 19.38 -14.03
C GLY A 268 -8.92 18.46 -14.01
N LEU A 269 -8.91 17.38 -13.21
CA LEU A 269 -10.07 16.48 -13.09
C LEU A 269 -11.29 17.20 -12.48
N ALA A 270 -11.07 18.12 -11.53
CA ALA A 270 -12.14 18.92 -10.95
C ALA A 270 -12.87 19.76 -12.01
N ASP A 271 -12.16 20.22 -13.05
CA ASP A 271 -12.72 21.03 -14.12
C ASP A 271 -13.61 20.18 -15.05
N ILE A 272 -13.19 18.94 -15.34
CA ILE A 272 -14.00 17.96 -16.08
C ILE A 272 -15.30 17.67 -15.32
N VAL A 273 -15.20 17.42 -14.02
CA VAL A 273 -16.37 17.16 -13.17
C VAL A 273 -17.29 18.38 -13.10
N ALA A 274 -16.72 19.59 -12.94
CA ALA A 274 -17.48 20.84 -12.93
C ALA A 274 -18.27 21.04 -14.24
N GLN A 275 -17.63 20.78 -15.38
CA GLN A 275 -18.26 20.86 -16.70
C GLN A 275 -19.43 19.89 -16.82
N ARG A 276 -19.26 18.63 -16.38
CA ARG A 276 -20.33 17.62 -16.37
C ARG A 276 -21.49 18.00 -15.46
N LEU A 277 -21.20 18.55 -14.28
CA LEU A 277 -22.21 19.01 -13.32
C LEU A 277 -22.89 20.33 -13.74
N GLY A 278 -22.48 20.93 -14.85
CA GLY A 278 -23.06 22.17 -15.36
C GLY A 278 -22.66 23.41 -14.56
N VAL A 279 -21.58 23.34 -13.77
CA VAL A 279 -20.99 24.49 -13.08
C VAL A 279 -20.27 25.34 -14.13
N ARG A 280 -21.03 26.18 -14.84
CA ARG A 280 -20.50 27.08 -15.87
C ARG A 280 -20.11 28.43 -15.29
N GLU A 281 -18.92 28.92 -15.65
CA GLU A 281 -18.62 30.35 -15.65
C GLU A 281 -19.45 31.03 -16.76
N SER A 282 -20.40 31.87 -16.32
CA SER A 282 -20.93 33.07 -17.01
C SER A 282 -21.08 33.04 -18.54
N GLY A 283 -22.30 32.74 -19.00
CA GLY A 283 -22.83 33.24 -20.29
C GLY A 283 -23.78 34.41 -20.03
N PHE A 284 -23.82 35.40 -20.93
CA PHE A 284 -24.70 36.59 -20.88
C PHE A 284 -26.14 36.23 -20.46
N GLY A 285 -26.47 36.35 -19.17
CA GLY A 285 -27.82 36.16 -18.64
C GLY A 285 -28.05 35.03 -17.62
N ALA A 286 -27.04 34.25 -17.22
CA ALA A 286 -27.21 33.27 -16.15
C ALA A 286 -26.99 33.91 -14.76
N ALA A 287 -27.95 33.74 -13.86
CA ALA A 287 -27.88 34.20 -12.48
C ALA A 287 -26.60 33.66 -11.80
N TRP A 288 -25.86 34.58 -11.18
CA TRP A 288 -24.60 34.34 -10.51
C TRP A 288 -24.79 33.25 -9.44
N HIS A 289 -24.15 32.09 -9.62
CA HIS A 289 -23.85 31.23 -8.49
C HIS A 289 -22.69 31.89 -7.73
N ASP A 290 -23.04 32.67 -6.70
CA ASP A 290 -22.12 33.45 -5.86
C ASP A 290 -21.15 32.59 -4.99
N HIS A 291 -21.14 31.27 -5.16
CA HIS A 291 -20.26 30.37 -4.44
C HIS A 291 -19.52 29.44 -5.40
N GLU A 292 -18.21 29.63 -5.50
CA GLU A 292 -17.29 28.69 -6.13
C GLU A 292 -17.32 27.38 -5.34
N VAL A 293 -17.72 26.29 -6.00
CA VAL A 293 -17.81 24.97 -5.35
C VAL A 293 -16.39 24.49 -5.04
N PRO A 294 -16.07 24.13 -3.78
CA PRO A 294 -14.73 23.64 -3.44
C PRO A 294 -14.35 22.42 -4.30
N LYS A 295 -13.11 22.37 -4.81
CA LYS A 295 -12.60 21.26 -5.65
C LYS A 295 -12.84 19.89 -5.03
N ARG A 296 -12.78 19.79 -3.70
CA ARG A 296 -13.10 18.57 -2.94
C ARG A 296 -14.50 18.04 -3.21
N GLU A 297 -15.51 18.91 -3.23
CA GLU A 297 -16.91 18.53 -3.44
C GLU A 297 -17.17 18.09 -4.87
N LEU A 298 -16.43 18.67 -5.83
CA LEU A 298 -16.41 18.21 -7.21
C LEU A 298 -15.76 16.82 -7.30
N LEU A 299 -14.55 16.65 -6.76
CA LEU A 299 -13.83 15.38 -6.79
C LEU A 299 -14.56 14.25 -6.05
N ALA A 300 -15.34 14.56 -5.00
CA ALA A 300 -16.17 13.59 -4.29
C ALA A 300 -17.32 13.03 -5.16
N GLN A 301 -17.66 13.72 -6.25
CA GLN A 301 -18.69 13.32 -7.21
C GLN A 301 -18.09 12.72 -8.49
N VAL A 302 -16.79 12.43 -8.51
CA VAL A 302 -16.12 11.82 -9.68
C VAL A 302 -16.81 10.53 -10.09
N SER A 303 -17.03 10.37 -11.39
CA SER A 303 -17.52 9.15 -12.01
C SER A 303 -16.41 8.49 -12.85
N SER A 304 -16.67 7.25 -13.26
CA SER A 304 -15.80 6.54 -14.20
C SER A 304 -15.65 7.27 -15.53
N ASP A 305 -16.71 7.92 -16.02
CA ASP A 305 -16.67 8.69 -17.26
C ASP A 305 -15.71 9.90 -17.16
N ASP A 306 -15.68 10.58 -16.00
CA ASP A 306 -14.75 11.71 -15.79
C ASP A 306 -13.28 11.25 -15.79
N LEU A 307 -13.01 10.08 -15.21
CA LEU A 307 -11.68 9.47 -15.20
C LEU A 307 -11.26 9.01 -16.60
N ALA A 308 -12.20 8.52 -17.40
CA ALA A 308 -11.98 8.15 -18.79
C ALA A 308 -11.70 9.38 -19.68
N ASP A 309 -12.48 10.45 -19.49
CA ASP A 309 -12.27 11.74 -20.16
C ASP A 309 -10.90 12.34 -19.80
N PHE A 310 -10.48 12.20 -18.54
CA PHE A 310 -9.14 12.56 -18.08
C PHE A 310 -8.03 11.76 -18.80
N GLY A 311 -8.31 10.51 -19.18
CA GLY A 311 -7.45 9.67 -20.02
C GLY A 311 -7.01 8.34 -19.39
N LEU A 312 -7.67 7.90 -18.32
CA LEU A 312 -7.54 6.51 -17.86
C LEU A 312 -8.37 5.57 -18.75
N LEU A 313 -7.86 4.37 -18.99
CA LEU A 313 -8.61 3.35 -19.73
C LEU A 313 -9.85 2.88 -18.93
N PRO A 314 -11.02 2.70 -19.56
CA PRO A 314 -12.21 2.16 -18.90
C PRO A 314 -11.97 0.83 -18.19
N GLU A 315 -11.16 -0.05 -18.79
CA GLU A 315 -10.77 -1.35 -18.22
C GLU A 315 -9.96 -1.15 -16.94
N PHE A 316 -9.03 -0.18 -16.94
CA PHE A 316 -8.21 0.16 -15.78
C PHE A 316 -9.05 0.73 -14.64
N ILE A 317 -9.98 1.64 -14.95
CA ILE A 317 -10.94 2.20 -13.99
C ILE A 317 -11.82 1.08 -13.39
N GLY A 318 -12.27 0.13 -14.22
CA GLY A 318 -13.05 -1.02 -13.77
C GLY A 318 -12.31 -1.91 -12.75
N ARG A 319 -10.98 -1.85 -12.68
CA ARG A 319 -10.17 -2.55 -11.69
C ARG A 319 -9.92 -1.75 -10.41
N LEU A 320 -10.40 -0.51 -10.30
CA LEU A 320 -10.24 0.38 -9.16
C LEU A 320 -11.61 0.80 -8.57
N PRO A 321 -12.38 -0.13 -7.99
CA PRO A 321 -13.76 0.13 -7.56
C PRO A 321 -13.87 1.08 -6.35
N VAL A 322 -12.80 1.22 -5.55
CA VAL A 322 -12.81 2.10 -4.38
C VAL A 322 -12.10 3.40 -4.71
N VAL A 323 -12.85 4.49 -4.87
CA VAL A 323 -12.27 5.83 -5.05
C VAL A 323 -12.36 6.61 -3.75
N SER A 324 -11.25 7.19 -3.32
CA SER A 324 -11.17 8.01 -2.10
C SER A 324 -10.45 9.33 -2.38
N VAL A 325 -11.07 10.43 -1.97
CA VAL A 325 -10.55 11.79 -2.16
C VAL A 325 -9.90 12.27 -0.87
N LEU A 326 -8.69 12.81 -0.98
CA LEU A 326 -7.95 13.48 0.10
C LEU A 326 -8.06 15.00 -0.04
N GLU A 327 -8.11 15.65 1.10
CA GLU A 327 -8.35 17.08 1.26
C GLU A 327 -7.03 17.87 1.26
N GLU A 328 -7.08 19.11 0.77
CA GLU A 328 -5.98 20.06 0.95
C GLU A 328 -5.74 20.33 2.43
N LEU A 329 -4.47 20.37 2.83
CA LEU A 329 -4.10 20.62 4.22
C LEU A 329 -4.17 22.12 4.51
N THR A 330 -4.83 22.48 5.59
CA THR A 330 -4.84 23.86 6.10
C THR A 330 -3.54 24.18 6.86
N GLU A 331 -3.32 25.46 7.16
CA GLU A 331 -2.21 25.87 8.03
C GLU A 331 -2.30 25.19 9.41
N ASP A 332 -3.50 25.10 9.97
CA ASP A 332 -3.75 24.42 11.24
C ASP A 332 -3.45 22.92 11.15
N ASP A 333 -3.81 22.24 10.05
CA ASP A 333 -3.47 20.83 9.86
C ASP A 333 -1.96 20.62 9.82
N LEU A 334 -1.22 21.46 9.11
CA LEU A 334 0.25 21.39 9.05
C LEU A 334 0.90 21.68 10.41
N ALA A 335 0.37 22.65 11.17
CA ALA A 335 0.82 22.92 12.52
C ALA A 335 0.61 21.69 13.43
N ARG A 336 -0.54 21.04 13.34
CA ARG A 336 -0.84 19.79 14.05
C ARG A 336 0.06 18.65 13.62
N ILE A 337 0.34 18.49 12.33
CA ILE A 337 1.29 17.48 11.79
C ILE A 337 2.68 17.62 12.40
N LEU A 338 3.12 18.85 12.70
CA LEU A 338 4.43 19.10 13.30
C LEU A 338 4.56 18.59 14.75
N VAL A 339 3.44 18.46 15.49
CA VAL A 339 3.46 18.25 16.95
C VAL A 339 2.63 17.05 17.44
N GLU A 340 1.47 16.77 16.86
CA GLU A 340 0.51 15.78 17.37
C GLU A 340 0.95 14.33 17.10
N PRO A 341 1.27 13.90 15.86
CA PRO A 341 1.56 12.50 15.56
C PRO A 341 2.64 11.90 16.45
N GLU A 342 2.60 10.59 16.70
CA GLU A 342 3.61 9.92 17.54
C GLU A 342 5.04 10.17 17.03
N ASN A 343 5.21 10.10 15.71
CA ASN A 343 6.48 10.38 15.03
C ASN A 343 6.52 11.78 14.37
N ALA A 344 6.01 12.81 15.05
CA ALA A 344 5.99 14.17 14.52
C ALA A 344 7.41 14.77 14.37
N LEU A 345 7.60 15.65 13.37
CA LEU A 345 8.91 16.23 13.05
C LEU A 345 9.54 16.97 14.24
N VAL A 346 8.77 17.73 15.02
CA VAL A 346 9.29 18.43 16.20
C VAL A 346 9.86 17.43 17.21
N LYS A 347 9.14 16.32 17.48
CA LYS A 347 9.60 15.27 18.39
C LYS A 347 10.89 14.59 17.89
N GLN A 348 11.02 14.41 16.57
CA GLN A 348 12.23 13.85 15.96
C GLN A 348 13.46 14.76 16.20
N TYR A 349 13.34 16.07 15.98
CA TYR A 349 14.45 17.01 16.24
C TYR A 349 14.72 17.20 17.73
N GLN A 350 13.68 17.20 18.57
CA GLN A 350 13.84 17.21 20.02
C GLN A 350 14.66 16.01 20.50
N LYS A 351 14.34 14.81 19.99
CA LYS A 351 15.11 13.60 20.28
C LYS A 351 16.55 13.71 19.80
N LEU A 352 16.81 14.32 18.65
CA LEU A 352 18.16 14.52 18.12
C LEU A 352 18.99 15.43 19.04
N PHE A 353 18.46 16.58 19.45
CA PHE A 353 19.15 17.51 20.35
C PHE A 353 19.34 16.91 21.76
N ALA A 354 18.40 16.09 22.23
CA ALA A 354 18.52 15.40 23.52
C ALA A 354 19.71 14.42 23.57
N VAL A 355 20.16 13.87 22.44
CA VAL A 355 21.38 13.05 22.36
C VAL A 355 22.63 13.87 22.70
N ASP A 356 22.64 15.15 22.32
CA ASP A 356 23.71 16.10 22.66
C ASP A 356 23.52 16.73 24.05
N GLY A 357 22.52 16.26 24.82
CA GLY A 357 22.20 16.78 26.16
C GLY A 357 21.49 18.15 26.16
N VAL A 358 20.93 18.56 25.02
CA VAL A 358 20.31 19.87 24.84
C VAL A 358 18.80 19.74 24.63
N THR A 359 18.03 20.58 25.32
CA THR A 359 16.57 20.66 25.13
C THR A 359 16.24 21.57 23.95
N LEU A 360 15.44 21.09 23.00
CA LEU A 360 14.95 21.90 21.88
C LEU A 360 13.47 22.25 22.07
N THR A 361 13.15 23.53 22.01
CA THR A 361 11.78 24.03 22.15
C THR A 361 11.40 24.87 20.94
N PHE A 362 10.26 24.58 20.33
CA PHE A 362 9.65 25.44 19.31
C PHE A 362 8.50 26.22 19.94
N THR A 363 8.46 27.53 19.73
CA THR A 363 7.31 28.33 20.15
C THR A 363 6.10 28.07 19.24
N GLU A 364 4.89 28.34 19.73
CA GLU A 364 3.67 28.24 18.92
C GLU A 364 3.76 29.11 17.65
N GLY A 365 4.33 30.30 17.77
CA GLY A 365 4.59 31.19 16.63
C GLY A 365 5.56 30.58 15.62
N ALA A 366 6.61 29.87 16.06
CA ALA A 366 7.50 29.16 15.15
C ALA A 366 6.78 28.04 14.40
N ILE A 367 5.96 27.24 15.09
CA ILE A 367 5.19 26.14 14.49
C ILE A 367 4.23 26.66 13.41
N ARG A 368 3.42 27.68 13.73
CA ARG A 368 2.52 28.30 12.75
C ARG A 368 3.30 28.89 11.58
N GLN A 369 4.42 29.56 11.84
CA GLN A 369 5.21 30.16 10.78
C GLN A 369 5.84 29.12 9.83
N ILE A 370 6.24 27.95 10.34
CA ILE A 370 6.71 26.82 9.52
C ILE A 370 5.55 26.34 8.62
N ALA A 371 4.36 26.14 9.18
CA ALA A 371 3.17 25.73 8.45
C ALA A 371 2.78 26.74 7.36
N ALA A 372 2.67 28.03 7.70
CA ALA A 372 2.37 29.11 6.76
C ALA A 372 3.41 29.20 5.63
N THR A 373 4.68 29.01 5.95
CA THR A 373 5.77 29.00 4.95
C THR A 373 5.65 27.82 3.98
N SER A 374 5.23 26.65 4.47
CA SER A 374 5.00 25.48 3.62
C SER A 374 3.84 25.69 2.64
N ILE A 375 2.70 26.22 3.11
CA ILE A 375 1.54 26.56 2.26
C ILE A 375 1.92 27.55 1.18
N ARG A 376 2.61 28.65 1.53
CA ARG A 376 3.06 29.67 0.57
C ARG A 376 3.97 29.09 -0.53
N ARG A 377 4.72 28.03 -0.23
CA ARG A 377 5.59 27.34 -1.20
C ARG A 377 4.86 26.27 -2.03
N GLY A 378 3.60 25.97 -1.72
CA GLY A 378 2.82 24.93 -2.42
C GLY A 378 3.40 23.51 -2.24
N THR A 379 4.13 23.26 -1.16
CA THR A 379 4.80 21.96 -0.93
C THR A 379 4.05 21.05 0.05
N GLY A 380 3.07 21.59 0.78
CA GLY A 380 2.30 20.87 1.79
C GLY A 380 3.19 20.22 2.86
N ALA A 381 2.77 19.08 3.42
CA ALA A 381 3.53 18.43 4.49
C ALA A 381 4.96 18.01 4.06
N ARG A 382 5.20 17.77 2.76
CA ARG A 382 6.53 17.41 2.22
C ARG A 382 7.58 18.51 2.47
N GLY A 383 7.17 19.79 2.50
CA GLY A 383 8.06 20.92 2.70
C GLY A 383 8.46 21.21 4.15
N LEU A 384 7.73 20.67 5.14
CA LEU A 384 7.90 21.01 6.55
C LEU A 384 9.33 20.69 7.06
N ARG A 385 9.84 19.51 6.71
CA ARG A 385 11.18 19.06 7.12
C ARG A 385 12.26 19.99 6.60
N SER A 386 12.22 20.34 5.31
CA SER A 386 13.21 21.25 4.70
C SER A 386 13.23 22.62 5.38
N ILE A 387 12.08 23.14 5.83
CA ILE A 387 12.00 24.41 6.55
C ILE A 387 12.67 24.29 7.92
N ILE A 388 12.44 23.20 8.66
CA ILE A 388 13.08 22.95 9.95
C ILE A 388 14.59 22.77 9.79
N GLU A 389 15.04 21.95 8.83
CA GLU A 389 16.47 21.72 8.56
C GLU A 389 17.19 23.03 8.30
N LYS A 390 16.66 23.86 7.40
CA LYS A 390 17.23 25.18 7.11
C LYS A 390 17.26 26.09 8.35
N THR A 391 16.24 26.04 9.20
CA THR A 391 16.16 26.88 10.41
C THR A 391 17.19 26.45 11.46
N LEU A 392 17.47 25.14 11.54
CA LEU A 392 18.37 24.56 12.54
C LEU A 392 19.80 24.33 12.05
N GLU A 393 20.07 24.44 10.74
CA GLU A 393 21.36 24.09 10.10
C GLU A 393 22.57 24.68 10.82
N ASP A 394 22.61 26.01 10.97
CA ASP A 394 23.71 26.72 11.65
C ASP A 394 23.84 26.32 13.13
N THR A 395 22.71 26.04 13.78
CA THR A 395 22.69 25.65 15.20
C THR A 395 23.24 24.24 15.36
N MET A 396 22.76 23.28 14.56
CA MET A 396 23.23 21.89 14.57
C MET A 396 24.71 21.79 14.17
N PHE A 397 25.20 22.68 13.31
CA PHE A 397 26.63 22.73 12.97
C PHE A 397 27.50 23.16 14.15
N ARG A 398 27.05 24.16 14.93
CA ARG A 398 27.85 24.76 16.01
C ARG A 398 27.69 24.08 17.36
N LEU A 399 26.50 23.55 17.65
CA LEU A 399 26.12 23.03 18.95
C LEU A 399 27.11 21.99 19.51
N PRO A 400 27.60 21.00 18.73
CA PRO A 400 28.56 20.01 19.24
C PRO A 400 29.89 20.60 19.71
N SER A 401 30.25 21.80 19.24
CA SER A 401 31.47 22.51 19.62
C SER A 401 31.26 23.53 20.74
N MET A 402 30.02 23.72 21.21
CA MET A 402 29.67 24.73 22.22
C MET A 402 29.55 24.11 23.60
N GLU A 403 30.27 24.64 24.58
CA GLU A 403 30.15 24.23 25.98
C GLU A 403 29.07 25.03 26.72
N GLY A 404 28.31 24.33 27.57
CA GLY A 404 27.39 24.89 28.55
C GLY A 404 26.03 25.35 28.03
N VAL A 405 25.66 24.98 26.79
CA VAL A 405 24.30 25.19 26.26
C VAL A 405 23.40 24.06 26.75
N GLU A 406 22.28 24.37 27.37
CA GLU A 406 21.30 23.37 27.83
C GLU A 406 19.96 23.46 27.09
N GLU A 407 19.64 24.62 26.51
CA GLU A 407 18.37 24.81 25.81
C GLU A 407 18.55 25.64 24.54
N VAL A 408 17.87 25.21 23.48
CA VAL A 408 17.68 25.95 22.23
C VAL A 408 16.21 26.25 22.04
N VAL A 409 15.86 27.52 21.85
CA VAL A 409 14.49 27.96 21.57
C VAL A 409 14.41 28.51 20.14
N VAL A 410 13.54 27.91 19.33
CA VAL A 410 13.20 28.36 17.98
C VAL A 410 11.93 29.19 18.05
N ASP A 411 12.02 30.45 17.65
CA ASP A 411 10.90 31.38 17.53
C ASP A 411 10.59 31.75 16.07
N GLU A 412 9.55 32.56 15.87
CA GLU A 412 9.12 33.00 14.54
C GLU A 412 10.22 33.75 13.76
N ALA A 413 11.05 34.54 14.47
CA ALA A 413 12.15 35.28 13.86
C ALA A 413 13.22 34.34 13.27
N ALA A 414 13.52 33.25 13.97
CA ALA A 414 14.43 32.21 13.47
C ALA A 414 13.89 31.55 12.18
N VAL A 415 12.60 31.21 12.15
CA VAL A 415 11.97 30.55 10.98
C VAL A 415 11.93 31.49 9.76
N THR A 416 11.69 32.78 9.97
CA THR A 416 11.69 33.79 8.90
C THR A 416 13.09 34.17 8.40
N GLY A 417 14.15 33.76 9.12
CA GLY A 417 15.53 34.15 8.84
C GLY A 417 15.86 35.59 9.25
N SER A 418 14.99 36.24 10.04
CA SER A 418 15.24 37.57 10.61
C SER A 418 16.02 37.51 11.94
N GLY A 419 16.17 36.31 12.51
CA GLY A 419 17.02 36.02 13.66
C GLY A 419 17.57 34.60 13.59
N THR A 420 18.28 34.19 14.65
CA THR A 420 18.77 32.82 14.83
C THR A 420 18.10 32.18 16.05
N PRO A 421 18.02 30.83 16.13
CA PRO A 421 17.58 30.16 17.35
C PRO A 421 18.34 30.67 18.59
N LYS A 422 17.60 30.86 19.69
CA LYS A 422 18.15 31.40 20.94
C LYS A 422 18.78 30.27 21.75
N LEU A 423 20.03 30.46 22.17
CA LEU A 423 20.78 29.50 22.97
C LEU A 423 20.85 29.97 24.41
N PHE A 424 20.44 29.11 25.34
CA PHE A 424 20.48 29.38 26.78
C PHE A 424 21.55 28.52 27.46
N LYS A 425 22.34 29.16 28.32
CA LYS A 425 23.36 28.53 29.15
C LYS A 425 22.98 28.61 30.62
N VAL A 426 23.39 27.64 31.42
CA VAL A 426 23.20 27.69 32.88
C VAL A 426 23.97 28.87 33.45
N SER A 427 23.28 29.75 34.18
CA SER A 427 23.96 30.65 35.11
C SER A 427 24.40 29.82 36.33
N THR A 428 25.66 29.39 36.37
CA THR A 428 26.26 28.81 37.58
C THR A 428 26.58 29.88 38.62
N GLN A 429 25.62 30.74 38.97
CA GLN A 429 25.69 31.46 40.25
C GLN A 429 25.14 30.55 41.33
N LYS A 430 26.04 29.74 41.93
CA LYS A 430 25.83 29.22 43.28
C LYS A 430 25.60 30.44 44.18
N ILE A 431 24.36 30.64 44.61
CA ILE A 431 24.04 31.56 45.72
C ILE A 431 24.91 31.11 46.90
N PRO A 432 25.83 31.94 47.42
CA PRO A 432 26.60 31.56 48.58
C PRO A 432 25.61 31.39 49.73
N ARG A 433 25.50 30.17 50.26
CA ARG A 433 24.80 29.96 51.54
C ARG A 433 25.51 30.86 52.56
N LEU A 434 24.78 31.85 53.08
CA LEU A 434 25.18 32.61 54.25
C LEU A 434 25.59 31.60 55.33
N ARG A 435 26.85 31.66 55.76
CA ARG A 435 27.29 30.98 56.98
C ARG A 435 26.53 31.63 58.13
N GLU A 436 25.61 30.89 58.72
CA GLU A 436 25.11 31.21 60.06
C GLU A 436 26.28 31.04 61.05
N ALA A 437 26.48 32.09 61.85
CA ALA A 437 27.54 32.22 62.85
C ALA A 437 27.10 31.68 64.21
#